data_AF-A0A6B2CI11-F1
#
_entry.id   AF-A0A6B2CI11-F1
#
_cell.length_a   1.000
_cell.length_b   1.000
_cell.length_c   1.000
_cell.angle_alpha   90.00
_cell.angle_beta   90.00
_cell.angle_gamma   90.00
#
_symmetry.space_group_name_H-M   'P 1'
#
loop_
_entity.id
_entity.type
_entity.pdbx_description
1 polymer ?
#
loop_
_entity_poly.entity_id
_entity_poly.type
_entity_poly.pdbx_seq_one_letter_code
_entity_poly.pdbx_strand_id
1 'polypeptide(L)'
;MACLSITRLSNYFKSLGVRKSKRTLANYLRYLEESYYAILIRRFGFSRKASIQQPRKVFPIDTAYFRRKSMGSMMECAVAVELMRRGLTYSYFKNGDYEVDFVVETEPRELIQVTYASAMDEVDRRELRALLKARQALGGGKLRIISWDLESEVEVEGLRVTITPLWMWLMNPST
;
A
#
# COMPACT_ATOMS: atom_id res chain seq x y z
N MET A 1 4.91 5.35 -0.57
CA MET A 1 5.38 5.07 -1.96
C MET A 1 4.81 6.03 -3.03
N ALA A 2 5.43 6.20 -4.20
CA ALA A 2 4.91 7.07 -5.28
C ALA A 2 3.82 6.40 -6.14
N CYS A 3 2.70 7.10 -6.37
CA CYS A 3 1.67 6.67 -7.31
C CYS A 3 2.04 7.02 -8.76
N LEU A 4 2.09 6.03 -9.63
CA LEU A 4 2.42 6.20 -11.04
C LEU A 4 1.15 6.41 -11.88
N SER A 5 1.12 7.52 -12.61
CA SER A 5 0.12 7.81 -13.63
C SER A 5 0.75 7.69 -15.01
N ILE A 6 0.11 6.96 -15.92
CA ILE A 6 0.56 6.81 -17.32
C ILE A 6 0.69 8.18 -18.01
N THR A 7 -0.17 9.13 -17.68
CA THR A 7 -0.07 10.49 -18.22
C THR A 7 1.18 11.21 -17.72
N ARG A 8 1.50 11.11 -16.42
CA ARG A 8 2.73 11.69 -15.86
C ARG A 8 3.98 11.04 -16.46
N LEU A 9 3.98 9.71 -16.60
CA LEU A 9 5.05 8.97 -17.24
C LEU A 9 5.25 9.39 -18.70
N SER A 10 4.17 9.55 -19.46
CA SER A 10 4.22 10.02 -20.84
C SER A 10 4.84 11.42 -20.96
N ASN A 11 4.48 12.33 -20.04
CA ASN A 11 5.05 13.68 -20.02
C ASN A 11 6.54 13.66 -19.65
N TYR A 12 6.95 12.80 -18.71
CA TYR A 12 8.36 12.61 -18.35
C TYR A 12 9.20 12.07 -19.52
N PHE A 13 8.70 11.05 -20.23
CA PHE A 13 9.41 10.55 -21.42
C PHE A 13 9.52 11.62 -22.51
N LYS A 14 8.46 12.42 -22.71
CA LYS A 14 8.49 13.55 -23.65
C LYS A 14 9.53 14.60 -23.26
N SER A 15 9.71 14.92 -21.97
CA SER A 15 10.74 15.87 -21.54
C SER A 15 12.16 15.34 -21.76
N LEU A 16 12.33 14.02 -21.83
CA LEU A 16 13.58 13.37 -22.22
C LEU A 16 13.76 13.24 -23.74
N GLY A 17 12.88 13.85 -24.55
CA GLY A 17 12.90 13.74 -26.01
C GLY A 17 12.33 12.44 -26.57
N VAL A 18 11.81 11.54 -25.72
CA VAL A 18 11.29 10.23 -26.11
C VAL A 18 9.76 10.26 -26.21
N ARG A 19 9.21 10.12 -27.42
CA ARG A 19 7.75 10.04 -27.62
C ARG A 19 7.29 8.58 -27.61
N LYS A 20 6.50 8.20 -26.60
CA LYS A 20 5.79 6.92 -26.54
C LYS A 20 4.30 7.13 -26.29
N SER A 21 3.48 6.28 -26.90
CA SER A 21 2.04 6.28 -26.68
C SER A 21 1.71 5.84 -25.25
N LYS A 22 0.59 6.33 -24.71
CA LYS A 22 0.09 5.88 -23.39
C LYS A 22 -0.14 4.36 -23.36
N ARG A 23 -0.58 3.77 -24.47
CA ARG A 23 -0.77 2.32 -24.63
C ARG A 23 0.55 1.57 -24.49
N THR A 24 1.60 2.05 -25.15
CA THR A 24 2.95 1.45 -25.07
C THR A 24 3.48 1.49 -23.64
N LEU A 25 3.36 2.63 -22.95
CA LEU A 25 3.80 2.77 -21.56
C LEU A 25 3.00 1.87 -20.61
N ALA A 26 1.69 1.72 -20.82
CA ALA A 26 0.87 0.79 -20.06
C ALA A 26 1.33 -0.66 -20.27
N ASN A 27 1.68 -1.04 -21.50
CA ASN A 27 2.22 -2.36 -21.80
C ASN A 27 3.56 -2.59 -21.09
N TYR A 28 4.46 -1.61 -21.05
CA TYR A 28 5.72 -1.75 -20.32
C TYR A 28 5.51 -2.01 -18.84
N LEU A 29 4.58 -1.29 -18.19
CA LEU A 29 4.24 -1.57 -16.79
C LEU A 29 3.68 -2.97 -16.61
N ARG A 30 2.79 -3.42 -17.51
CA ARG A 30 2.28 -4.78 -17.49
C ARG A 30 3.39 -5.83 -17.66
N TYR A 31 4.36 -5.59 -18.54
CA TYR A 31 5.51 -6.50 -18.72
C TYR A 31 6.39 -6.55 -17.46
N LEU A 32 6.55 -5.44 -16.73
CA LEU A 32 7.25 -5.45 -15.44
C LEU A 32 6.48 -6.24 -14.37
N GLU A 33 5.13 -6.17 -14.39
CA GLU A 33 4.26 -7.00 -13.55
C GLU A 33 4.42 -8.49 -13.86
N GLU A 34 4.29 -8.85 -15.14
CA GLU A 34 4.31 -10.25 -15.63
C GLU A 34 5.69 -10.91 -15.50
N SER A 35 6.76 -10.11 -15.52
CA SER A 35 8.14 -10.59 -15.29
C SER A 35 8.53 -10.63 -13.81
N TYR A 36 7.60 -10.37 -12.88
CA TYR A 36 7.85 -10.28 -11.44
C TYR A 36 8.92 -9.25 -11.07
N TYR A 37 9.12 -8.22 -11.90
CA TYR A 37 10.04 -7.13 -11.58
C TYR A 37 9.40 -6.11 -10.63
N ALA A 38 8.09 -5.88 -10.80
CA ALA A 38 7.35 -4.92 -10.00
C ALA A 38 5.93 -5.41 -9.67
N ILE A 39 5.44 -5.02 -8.49
CA ILE A 39 4.07 -5.19 -8.03
C ILE A 39 3.29 -3.91 -8.31
N LEU A 40 2.17 -4.00 -9.00
CA LEU A 40 1.31 -2.86 -9.35
C LEU A 40 0.00 -2.88 -8.57
N ILE A 41 -0.03 -2.14 -7.47
CA ILE A 41 -1.19 -2.07 -6.59
C ILE A 41 -2.19 -1.05 -7.10
N ARG A 42 -3.44 -1.48 -7.28
CA ARG A 42 -4.53 -0.62 -7.73
C ARG A 42 -5.07 0.21 -6.57
N ARG A 43 -5.64 1.38 -6.89
CA ARG A 43 -6.47 2.12 -5.92
C ARG A 43 -7.77 1.34 -5.72
N PHE A 44 -8.18 1.21 -4.47
CA PHE A 44 -9.51 0.73 -4.14
C PHE A 44 -10.57 1.60 -4.84
N GLY A 45 -11.58 0.96 -5.40
CA GLY A 45 -12.74 1.64 -5.94
C GLY A 45 -13.97 0.76 -5.82
N PHE A 46 -15.09 1.35 -5.42
CA PHE A 46 -16.38 0.66 -5.29
C PHE A 46 -16.88 0.02 -6.60
N SER A 47 -16.31 0.43 -7.74
CA SER A 47 -16.50 -0.27 -9.02
C SER A 47 -15.16 -0.54 -9.70
N ARG A 48 -15.12 -1.64 -10.48
CA ARG A 48 -13.97 -2.02 -11.29
C ARG A 48 -13.53 -0.90 -12.25
N LYS A 49 -14.49 -0.18 -12.83
CA LYS A 49 -14.24 0.96 -13.72
C LYS A 49 -13.57 2.12 -12.96
N ALA A 50 -14.03 2.43 -11.75
CA ALA A 50 -13.44 3.47 -10.91
C ALA A 50 -11.99 3.12 -10.53
N SER A 51 -11.68 1.85 -10.24
CA SER A 51 -10.32 1.41 -9.90
C SER A 51 -9.36 1.48 -11.11
N ILE A 52 -9.79 1.09 -12.32
CA ILE A 52 -8.93 1.03 -13.52
C ILE A 52 -8.35 2.40 -13.92
N GLN A 53 -9.12 3.48 -13.74
CA GLN A 53 -8.71 4.81 -14.18
C GLN A 53 -7.71 5.48 -13.22
N GLN A 54 -7.49 4.89 -12.04
CA GLN A 54 -6.69 5.49 -10.99
C GLN A 54 -5.19 5.17 -11.15
N PRO A 55 -4.30 6.05 -10.67
CA PRO A 55 -2.88 5.76 -10.57
C PRO A 55 -2.62 4.48 -9.78
N ARG A 56 -1.60 3.71 -10.17
CA ARG A 56 -1.17 2.52 -9.43
C ARG A 56 0.00 2.85 -8.52
N LYS A 57 0.03 2.31 -7.30
CA LYS A 57 1.28 2.24 -6.53
C LYS A 57 2.15 1.16 -7.18
N VAL A 58 3.43 1.44 -7.34
CA VAL A 58 4.38 0.52 -7.96
C VAL A 58 5.44 0.20 -6.93
N PHE A 59 5.64 -1.08 -6.63
CA PHE A 59 6.69 -1.56 -5.75
C PHE A 59 7.65 -2.45 -6.52
N PRO A 60 8.98 -2.35 -6.32
CA PRO A 60 9.88 -3.39 -6.79
C PRO A 60 9.56 -4.70 -6.06
N ILE A 61 9.95 -5.84 -6.65
CA ILE A 61 9.79 -7.15 -6.01
C ILE A 61 10.73 -7.37 -4.81
N ASP A 62 11.77 -6.53 -4.70
CA ASP A 62 12.80 -6.64 -3.67
C ASP A 62 13.05 -5.28 -2.99
N THR A 63 13.22 -5.30 -1.67
CA THR A 63 13.56 -4.11 -0.88
C THR A 63 14.96 -3.57 -1.17
N ALA A 64 15.85 -4.37 -1.76
CA ALA A 64 17.20 -3.98 -2.15
C ALA A 64 17.24 -2.85 -3.19
N TYR A 65 16.14 -2.62 -3.92
CA TYR A 65 16.01 -1.49 -4.85
C TYR A 65 15.86 -0.13 -4.16
N PHE A 66 15.61 -0.10 -2.84
CA PHE A 66 15.54 1.13 -2.08
C PHE A 66 16.90 1.51 -1.48
N ARG A 67 17.12 2.81 -1.32
CA ARG A 67 18.25 3.31 -0.54
C ARG A 67 17.99 3.04 0.95
N ARG A 68 19.03 2.66 1.70
CA ARG A 68 18.95 2.37 3.15
C ARG A 68 18.22 3.42 4.01
N LYS A 69 18.18 4.68 3.58
CA LYS A 69 17.49 5.77 4.30
C LYS A 69 15.96 5.78 4.15
N SER A 70 15.37 4.84 3.41
CA SER A 70 13.93 4.81 3.11
C SER A 70 13.20 3.67 3.82
N MET A 71 13.40 3.54 5.14
CA MET A 71 12.92 2.38 5.91
C MET A 71 11.41 2.17 5.80
N GLY A 72 10.59 3.22 5.99
CA GLY A 72 9.14 3.10 5.82
C GLY A 72 8.72 2.58 4.43
N SER A 73 9.39 3.03 3.37
CA SER A 73 9.12 2.51 2.01
C SER A 73 9.59 1.07 1.81
N MET A 74 10.69 0.66 2.44
CA MET A 74 11.14 -0.74 2.46
C MET A 74 10.14 -1.63 3.20
N MET A 75 9.58 -1.15 4.31
CA MET A 75 8.54 -1.86 5.06
C MET A 75 7.25 -1.98 4.24
N GLU A 76 6.76 -0.89 3.64
CA GLU A 76 5.62 -0.93 2.71
C GLU A 76 5.87 -1.96 1.59
N CYS A 77 7.07 -1.97 1.02
CA CYS A 77 7.45 -2.93 -0.01
C CYS A 77 7.46 -4.38 0.50
N ALA A 78 8.00 -4.63 1.69
CA ALA A 78 8.02 -5.96 2.29
C ALA A 78 6.59 -6.50 2.51
N VAL A 79 5.70 -5.64 3.01
CA VAL A 79 4.27 -5.97 3.17
C VAL A 79 3.62 -6.25 1.82
N ALA A 80 3.87 -5.42 0.79
CA ALA A 80 3.33 -5.64 -0.55
C ALA A 80 3.79 -6.98 -1.16
N VAL A 81 5.09 -7.30 -1.04
CA VAL A 81 5.67 -8.56 -1.52
C VAL A 81 5.06 -9.75 -0.79
N GLU A 82 4.87 -9.64 0.52
CA GLU A 82 4.28 -10.72 1.30
C GLU A 82 2.79 -10.92 0.98
N LEU A 83 2.00 -9.85 0.85
CA LEU A 83 0.61 -9.94 0.40
C LEU A 83 0.50 -10.61 -0.98
N MET A 84 1.43 -10.31 -1.90
CA MET A 84 1.54 -10.98 -3.18
C MET A 84 1.85 -12.47 -3.02
N ARG A 85 2.82 -12.85 -2.18
CA ARG A 85 3.20 -14.25 -1.93
C ARG A 85 2.06 -15.06 -1.33
N ARG A 86 1.25 -14.45 -0.47
CA ARG A 86 0.04 -15.06 0.11
C ARG A 86 -1.09 -15.22 -0.91
N GLY A 87 -0.97 -14.66 -2.11
CA GLY A 87 -2.01 -14.72 -3.15
C GLY A 87 -3.29 -13.94 -2.79
N LEU A 88 -3.19 -12.98 -1.86
CA LEU A 88 -4.34 -12.21 -1.40
C LEU A 88 -4.73 -11.15 -2.43
N THR A 89 -6.00 -10.78 -2.44
CA THR A 89 -6.47 -9.62 -3.20
C THR A 89 -6.35 -8.38 -2.33
N TYR A 90 -5.62 -7.38 -2.79
CA TYR A 90 -5.39 -6.14 -2.06
C TYR A 90 -5.31 -4.92 -2.97
N SER A 91 -5.53 -3.76 -2.38
CA SER A 91 -5.49 -2.45 -3.04
C SER A 91 -5.02 -1.39 -2.05
N TYR A 92 -4.63 -0.20 -2.50
CA TYR A 92 -4.42 0.93 -1.58
C TYR A 92 -5.67 1.81 -1.55
N PHE A 93 -5.99 2.43 -0.41
CA PHE A 93 -7.12 3.35 -0.34
C PHE A 93 -6.62 4.78 -0.23
N LYS A 94 -7.19 5.69 -1.01
CA LYS A 94 -6.91 7.13 -0.91
C LYS A 94 -8.22 7.87 -1.02
N ASN A 95 -8.44 8.87 -0.18
CA ASN A 95 -9.58 9.78 -0.30
C ASN A 95 -9.18 11.16 0.24
N GLY A 96 -9.26 12.20 -0.62
CA GLY A 96 -8.80 13.53 -0.26
C GLY A 96 -7.34 13.57 0.22
N ASP A 97 -7.17 13.94 1.48
CA ASP A 97 -5.90 14.17 2.17
C ASP A 97 -5.35 12.94 2.91
N TYR A 98 -6.13 11.85 3.00
CA TYR A 98 -5.71 10.63 3.71
C TYR A 98 -5.58 9.42 2.78
N GLU A 99 -4.69 8.52 3.17
CA GLU A 99 -4.34 7.31 2.45
C GLU A 99 -4.13 6.18 3.46
N VAL A 100 -4.52 4.97 3.08
CA VAL A 100 -4.21 3.72 3.79
C VAL A 100 -3.44 2.84 2.81
N ASP A 101 -2.33 2.28 3.28
CA ASP A 101 -1.38 1.58 2.41
C ASP A 101 -1.98 0.34 1.75
N PHE A 102 -2.70 -0.47 2.52
CA PHE A 102 -3.33 -1.68 2.00
C PHE A 102 -4.74 -1.86 2.57
N VAL A 103 -5.63 -2.28 1.69
CA VAL A 103 -6.95 -2.82 1.98
C VAL A 103 -6.98 -4.22 1.40
N VAL A 104 -7.03 -5.21 2.27
CA VAL A 104 -7.00 -6.63 1.94
C VAL A 104 -8.44 -7.15 1.94
N GLU A 105 -8.82 -7.83 0.85
CA GLU A 105 -10.15 -8.38 0.62
C GLU A 105 -10.33 -9.73 1.34
N THR A 106 -10.18 -9.74 2.66
CA THR A 106 -10.53 -10.85 3.55
C THR A 106 -11.97 -10.74 4.06
N GLU A 107 -12.47 -11.74 4.78
CA GLU A 107 -13.74 -11.68 5.50
C GLU A 107 -13.51 -11.79 7.03
N PRO A 108 -13.71 -10.70 7.80
CA PRO A 108 -13.94 -9.33 7.35
C PRO A 108 -12.69 -8.72 6.70
N ARG A 109 -12.88 -7.66 5.90
CA ARG A 109 -11.78 -6.91 5.24
C ARG A 109 -10.76 -6.41 6.26
N GLU A 110 -9.50 -6.33 5.89
CA GLU A 110 -8.45 -5.75 6.74
C GLU A 110 -7.85 -4.49 6.11
N LEU A 111 -7.73 -3.43 6.93
CA LEU A 111 -7.08 -2.17 6.58
C LEU A 111 -5.75 -2.11 7.30
N ILE A 112 -4.67 -2.01 6.52
CA ILE A 112 -3.30 -2.04 7.02
C ILE A 112 -2.61 -0.73 6.69
N GLN A 113 -2.08 -0.08 7.72
CA GLN A 113 -1.16 1.05 7.63
C GLN A 113 0.24 0.59 8.03
N VAL A 114 1.28 1.00 7.31
CA VAL A 114 2.67 0.65 7.64
C VAL A 114 3.38 1.87 8.20
N THR A 115 4.12 1.70 9.30
CA THR A 115 4.83 2.80 9.96
C THR A 115 6.16 2.34 10.54
N TYR A 116 7.18 3.20 10.48
CA TYR A 116 8.50 2.93 11.07
C TYR A 116 8.54 3.43 12.52
N ALA A 117 7.62 2.91 13.34
CA ALA A 117 7.52 3.21 14.77
C ALA A 117 8.01 2.01 15.60
N SER A 118 8.77 2.29 16.64
CA SER A 118 9.18 1.36 17.70
C SER A 118 8.53 1.68 19.04
N ALA A 119 7.94 2.86 19.20
CA ALA A 119 7.22 3.27 20.39
C ALA A 119 5.87 3.93 20.04
N MET A 120 4.95 3.98 21.01
CA MET A 120 3.57 4.45 20.77
C MET A 120 3.52 5.94 20.40
N ASP A 121 4.39 6.76 20.97
CA ASP A 121 4.51 8.18 20.70
C ASP A 121 5.09 8.49 19.31
N GLU A 122 5.72 7.51 18.67
CA GLU A 122 6.19 7.59 17.28
C GLU A 122 5.08 7.29 16.26
N VAL A 123 3.96 6.70 16.68
CA VAL A 123 2.80 6.45 15.80
C VAL A 123 2.06 7.77 15.56
N ASP A 124 2.09 8.25 14.32
CA ASP A 124 1.44 9.53 13.98
C ASP A 124 -0.09 9.41 14.14
N ARG A 125 -0.68 10.31 14.93
CA ARG A 125 -2.15 10.43 15.08
C ARG A 125 -2.86 10.62 13.74
N ARG A 126 -2.18 11.08 12.69
CA ARG A 126 -2.72 11.17 11.33
C ARG A 126 -2.88 9.79 10.70
N GLU A 127 -2.00 8.84 10.96
CA GLU A 127 -2.08 7.45 10.47
C GLU A 127 -3.29 6.73 11.09
N LEU A 128 -3.46 6.84 12.41
CA LEU A 128 -4.63 6.30 13.12
C LEU A 128 -5.93 6.89 12.57
N ARG A 129 -6.01 8.22 12.41
CA ARG A 129 -7.20 8.88 11.84
C ARG A 129 -7.46 8.48 10.39
N ALA A 130 -6.42 8.30 9.57
CA ALA A 130 -6.57 7.84 8.19
C ALA A 130 -7.20 6.44 8.13
N LEU A 131 -6.75 5.51 8.99
CA LEU A 131 -7.33 4.17 9.13
C LEU A 131 -8.81 4.21 9.53
N LEU A 132 -9.16 4.99 10.55
CA LEU A 132 -10.56 5.11 11.02
C LEU A 132 -11.48 5.68 9.93
N LYS A 133 -11.07 6.77 9.28
CA LYS A 133 -11.82 7.38 8.16
C LYS A 133 -11.98 6.42 6.99
N ALA A 134 -10.94 5.65 6.66
CA ALA A 134 -11.02 4.66 5.59
C ALA A 134 -11.99 3.53 5.96
N ARG A 135 -11.94 3.01 7.19
CA ARG A 135 -12.88 1.99 7.67
C ARG A 135 -14.33 2.47 7.58
N GLN A 136 -14.61 3.70 8.00
CA GLN A 136 -15.94 4.29 7.90
C GLN A 136 -16.39 4.38 6.43
N ALA A 137 -15.53 4.88 5.54
CA ALA A 137 -15.84 5.00 4.12
C ALA A 137 -16.08 3.64 3.45
N LEU A 138 -15.41 2.58 3.90
CA LEU A 138 -15.51 1.22 3.36
C LEU A 138 -16.60 0.38 4.03
N GLY A 139 -17.30 0.91 5.05
CA GLY A 139 -18.37 0.21 5.75
C GLY A 139 -17.92 -0.81 6.80
N GLY A 140 -16.63 -0.85 7.15
CA GLY A 140 -16.11 -1.76 8.16
C GLY A 140 -14.73 -2.33 7.86
N GLY A 141 -14.30 -3.29 8.68
CA GLY A 141 -13.04 -3.99 8.57
C GLY A 141 -12.21 -3.99 9.86
N LYS A 142 -11.25 -4.91 9.93
CA LYS A 142 -10.18 -4.95 10.94
C LYS A 142 -9.18 -3.83 10.67
N LEU A 143 -8.68 -3.22 11.73
CA LEU A 143 -7.70 -2.14 11.66
C LEU A 143 -6.36 -2.63 12.18
N ARG A 144 -5.33 -2.56 11.34
CA ARG A 144 -3.98 -2.98 11.69
C ARG A 144 -2.96 -1.90 11.33
N ILE A 145 -2.00 -1.71 12.23
CA ILE A 145 -0.75 -1.02 11.95
C ILE A 145 0.36 -2.06 11.96
N ILE A 146 1.17 -2.08 10.90
CA ILE A 146 2.43 -2.81 10.88
C ILE A 146 3.53 -1.84 11.27
N SER A 147 4.11 -2.05 12.45
CA SER A 147 5.17 -1.22 13.04
C SER A 147 6.55 -1.81 12.76
N TRP A 148 7.62 -1.13 13.16
CA TRP A 148 8.96 -1.71 13.09
C TRP A 148 9.16 -2.76 14.17
N ASP A 149 8.88 -2.40 15.42
CA ASP A 149 9.11 -3.25 16.60
C ASP A 149 8.12 -3.03 17.75
N LEU A 150 7.02 -2.32 17.50
CA LEU A 150 5.99 -2.04 18.50
C LEU A 150 4.87 -3.09 18.41
N GLU A 151 4.63 -3.83 19.48
CA GLU A 151 3.44 -4.67 19.66
C GLU A 151 2.50 -4.02 20.67
N SER A 152 1.26 -3.75 20.27
CA SER A 152 0.27 -3.12 21.15
C SER A 152 -1.15 -3.28 20.59
N GLU A 153 -2.14 -3.03 21.43
CA GLU A 153 -3.52 -2.80 21.02
C GLU A 153 -3.98 -1.45 21.56
N VAL A 154 -4.62 -0.63 20.73
CA VAL A 154 -5.15 0.67 21.14
C VAL A 154 -6.61 0.80 20.75
N GLU A 155 -7.37 1.49 21.59
CA GLU A 155 -8.76 1.85 21.30
C GLU A 155 -8.83 3.34 20.97
N VAL A 156 -9.34 3.66 19.79
CA VAL A 156 -9.49 5.03 19.32
C VAL A 156 -10.92 5.19 18.80
N GLU A 157 -11.68 6.11 19.38
CA GLU A 157 -13.09 6.36 19.01
C GLU A 157 -13.97 5.09 19.10
N GLY A 158 -13.72 4.23 20.10
CA GLY A 158 -14.45 2.96 20.30
C GLY A 158 -14.06 1.86 19.29
N LEU A 159 -13.06 2.11 18.45
CA LEU A 159 -12.55 1.17 17.46
C LEU A 159 -11.18 0.65 17.89
N ARG A 160 -11.04 -0.67 17.87
CA ARG A 160 -9.79 -1.37 18.18
C ARG A 160 -8.85 -1.36 16.99
N VAL A 161 -7.61 -0.95 17.22
CA VAL A 161 -6.51 -0.99 16.26
C VAL A 161 -5.39 -1.87 16.83
N THR A 162 -5.06 -2.94 16.11
CA THR A 162 -3.97 -3.84 16.48
C THR A 162 -2.67 -3.34 15.84
N ILE A 163 -1.62 -3.21 16.64
CA ILE A 163 -0.28 -2.82 16.18
C ILE A 163 0.61 -4.05 16.28
N THR A 164 1.16 -4.49 15.16
CA THR A 164 1.97 -5.71 15.06
C THR A 164 3.34 -5.37 14.48
N PRO A 165 4.45 -5.81 15.10
CA PRO A 165 5.77 -5.68 14.50
C PRO A 165 5.85 -6.34 13.13
N LEU A 166 6.57 -5.73 12.20
CA LEU A 166 6.74 -6.25 10.84
C LEU A 166 7.26 -7.68 10.84
N TRP A 167 8.30 -7.97 11.62
CA TRP A 167 8.90 -9.31 11.68
C TRP A 167 7.88 -10.37 12.17
N MET A 168 7.04 -10.01 13.14
CA MET A 168 6.01 -10.91 13.66
C MET A 168 4.92 -11.17 12.63
N TRP A 169 4.49 -10.12 11.90
CA TRP A 169 3.48 -10.26 10.84
C TRP A 169 4.00 -11.10 9.67
N LEU A 170 5.27 -10.95 9.30
CA LEU A 170 5.92 -11.75 8.23
C LEU A 170 6.03 -13.23 8.57
N MET A 171 6.18 -13.60 9.84
CA MET A 171 6.29 -15.00 10.28
C MET A 171 4.94 -15.71 10.44
N ASN A 172 3.81 -14.99 10.37
CA ASN A 172 2.49 -15.56 10.59
C ASN A 172 1.74 -15.80 9.26
N PRO A 173 1.71 -17.03 8.73
CA PRO A 173 1.03 -17.36 7.48
C PRO A 173 -0.50 -17.36 7.58
N SER A 174 -1.06 -17.31 8.79
CA SER A 174 -2.49 -17.50 9.09
C SER A 174 -3.31 -16.20 9.13
N THR A 175 -2.75 -15.08 8.67
CA THR A 175 -3.37 -13.74 8.73
C THR A 175 -3.63 -13.16 7.36
#